data_AF-A0A955AUQ6-F1
#
_entry.id   AF-A0A955AUQ6-F1
#
_cell.length_a   1.000
_cell.length_b   1.000
_cell.length_c   1.000
_cell.angle_alpha   90.00
_cell.angle_beta   90.00
_cell.angle_gamma   90.00
#
_symmetry.space_group_name_H-M   'P 1'
#
loop_
_entity.id
_entity.type
_entity.pdbx_description
1 polymer ?
#
loop_
_entity_poly.entity_id
_entity_poly.type
_entity_poly.pdbx_seq_one_letter_code
_entity_poly.pdbx_strand_id
1 'polypeptide(L)'
;EQQYMINDVIRVGDIAGQVERITLRMTVLRDLEGRVHFIPHGQINTVTNMTHGWSRAVFEVGIAYKEEVDRVIDVLHDLGRDLR
;
A
#
# COMPACT_ATOMS: atom_id res chain seq x y z
N GLU A 1 9.97 17.56 9.50
CA GLU A 1 8.99 16.83 8.69
C GLU A 1 9.37 15.35 8.66
N GLN A 2 8.42 14.44 8.88
CA GLN A 2 8.62 12.97 8.87
C GLN A 2 7.40 12.32 8.19
N GLN A 3 7.18 12.62 6.90
CA GLN A 3 6.01 12.09 6.18
C GLN A 3 6.12 10.57 5.91
N TYR A 4 7.33 10.02 5.86
CA TYR A 4 7.59 8.60 5.62
C TYR A 4 9.00 8.22 6.07
N MET A 5 9.22 6.92 6.27
CA MET A 5 10.50 6.32 6.66
C MET A 5 10.96 5.26 5.65
N ILE A 6 12.18 4.76 5.84
CA ILE A 6 12.67 3.59 5.10
C ILE A 6 11.74 2.41 5.37
N ASN A 7 11.47 1.62 4.33
CA ASN A 7 10.52 0.50 4.28
C ASN A 7 9.03 0.87 4.22
N ASP A 8 8.67 2.15 4.33
CA ASP A 8 7.29 2.54 4.07
C ASP A 8 6.93 2.33 2.60
N VAL A 9 5.68 1.96 2.35
CA VAL A 9 5.13 1.94 0.99
C VAL A 9 4.46 3.28 0.75
N ILE A 10 5.00 4.03 -0.21
CA ILE A 10 4.51 5.35 -0.53
C ILE A 10 4.17 5.46 -2.01
N ARG A 11 3.28 6.40 -2.32
CA ARG A 11 3.00 6.86 -3.68
C ARG A 11 3.37 8.33 -3.80
N VAL A 12 4.16 8.64 -4.83
CA VAL A 12 4.58 9.99 -5.20
C VAL A 12 4.20 10.20 -6.67
N GLY A 13 3.21 11.07 -6.91
CA GLY A 13 2.57 11.17 -8.23
C GLY A 13 1.98 9.82 -8.66
N ASP A 14 2.38 9.34 -9.83
CA ASP A 14 1.94 8.05 -10.38
C ASP A 14 2.82 6.86 -9.98
N ILE A 15 3.93 7.11 -9.28
CA ILE A 15 4.90 6.08 -8.88
C ILE A 15 4.54 5.59 -7.48
N ALA A 16 4.29 4.30 -7.33
CA ALA A 16 4.08 3.65 -6.03
C ALA A 16 5.18 2.60 -5.79
N GLY A 17 5.72 2.58 -4.58
CA GLY A 17 6.78 1.65 -4.22
C GLY A 17 7.21 1.74 -2.77
N GLN A 18 8.06 0.80 -2.37
CA GLN A 18 8.68 0.80 -1.05
C GLN A 18 9.87 1.76 -1.03
N VAL A 19 10.01 2.53 0.04
CA VAL A 19 11.15 3.42 0.28
C VAL A 19 12.39 2.60 0.62
N GLU A 20 13.36 2.53 -0.28
CA GLU A 20 14.64 1.86 -0.02
C GLU A 20 15.67 2.79 0.63
N ARG A 21 15.66 4.08 0.28
CA ARG A 21 16.66 5.04 0.76
C ARG A 21 16.11 6.46 0.75
N ILE A 22 16.45 7.20 1.79
CA ILE A 22 16.20 8.65 1.90
C ILE A 22 17.55 9.34 2.03
N THR A 23 17.77 10.40 1.27
CA THR A 23 18.95 11.29 1.38
C THR A 23 18.48 12.71 1.66
N LEU A 24 19.38 13.69 1.74
CA LEU A 24 19.00 15.09 1.93
C LEU A 24 18.21 15.68 0.74
N ARG A 25 18.40 15.16 -0.48
CA ARG A 25 17.87 15.77 -1.72
C ARG A 25 16.91 14.89 -2.50
N MET A 26 16.87 13.61 -2.21
CA MET A 26 16.10 12.64 -2.99
C MET A 26 15.69 11.43 -2.15
N THR A 27 14.60 10.80 -2.59
CA THR A 27 14.08 9.53 -2.09
C THR A 27 14.14 8.49 -3.20
N VAL A 28 14.50 7.26 -2.82
CA VAL A 28 14.62 6.11 -3.72
C VAL A 28 13.48 5.14 -3.41
N LEU A 29 12.66 4.85 -4.42
CA LEU A 29 11.54 3.91 -4.33
C LEU A 29 11.82 2.68 -5.19
N ARG A 30 11.42 1.50 -4.70
CA ARG A 30 11.35 0.28 -5.51
C ARG A 30 9.90 -0.12 -5.72
N ASP A 31 9.49 -0.29 -6.97
CA ASP A 31 8.14 -0.73 -7.31
C ASP A 31 7.97 -2.25 -7.22
N LEU A 32 6.75 -2.73 -7.44
CA LEU A 32 6.42 -4.17 -7.40
C LEU A 32 7.03 -4.97 -8.57
N GLU A 33 7.36 -4.31 -9.67
CA GLU A 33 8.02 -4.90 -10.83
C GLU A 33 9.56 -4.96 -10.65
N GLY A 34 10.07 -4.43 -9.53
CA GLY A 34 11.49 -4.40 -9.18
C GLY A 34 12.27 -3.22 -9.76
N ARG A 35 11.62 -2.26 -10.43
CA ARG A 35 12.23 -1.03 -10.94
C ARG A 35 12.55 -0.07 -9.80
N VAL A 36 13.66 0.66 -9.94
CA VAL A 36 14.13 1.64 -8.95
C VAL A 36 13.91 3.05 -9.47
N HIS A 37 13.21 3.86 -8.69
CA HIS A 37 12.87 5.24 -9.00
C HIS A 37 13.63 6.19 -8.09
N PHE A 38 14.28 7.18 -8.69
CA PHE A 38 15.04 8.21 -7.99
C PHE A 38 14.27 9.54 -8.08
N ILE A 39 13.72 10.00 -6.96
CA ILE A 39 12.80 11.15 -6.94
C ILE A 39 13.41 12.30 -6.12
N PRO A 40 13.76 13.44 -6.74
CA PRO A 40 14.22 14.62 -6.02
C PRO A 40 13.10 15.24 -5.17
N HIS A 41 13.41 15.67 -3.95
CA HIS A 41 12.41 16.24 -3.03
C HIS A 41 11.71 17.47 -3.61
N GLY A 42 12.42 18.29 -4.40
CA GLY A 42 11.83 19.47 -5.06
C GLY A 42 10.79 19.14 -6.15
N GLN A 43 10.66 17.88 -6.56
CA GLN A 43 9.61 17.42 -7.47
C GLN A 43 8.46 16.73 -6.75
N ILE A 44 8.55 16.54 -5.43
CA ILE A 44 7.50 15.90 -4.63
C ILE A 44 6.48 16.96 -4.23
N ASN A 45 5.44 17.11 -5.03
CA ASN A 45 4.32 17.99 -4.70
C ASN A 45 3.39 17.36 -3.65
N THR A 46 3.22 16.03 -3.68
CA THR A 46 2.35 15.30 -2.77
C THR A 46 2.89 13.89 -2.56
N VAL A 47 2.82 13.41 -1.32
CA VAL A 47 3.16 12.03 -0.96
C VAL A 47 1.99 11.39 -0.23
N THR A 48 1.66 10.17 -0.62
CA THR A 48 0.68 9.32 0.07
C THR A 48 1.43 8.17 0.72
N ASN A 49 1.46 8.11 2.05
CA ASN A 49 2.05 7.00 2.77
C ASN A 49 0.96 5.96 3.09
N MET A 50 1.16 4.72 2.65
CA MET A 50 0.18 3.62 2.79
C MET A 50 0.45 2.73 4.01
N THR A 51 1.55 2.99 4.74
CA THR A 51 2.01 2.17 5.87
C THR A 51 2.18 2.96 7.16
N HIS A 52 2.08 4.30 7.13
CA HIS A 52 2.25 5.13 8.33
C HIS A 52 1.08 4.99 9.31
N GLY A 53 1.36 4.39 10.46
CA GLY A 53 0.44 4.29 11.60
C GLY A 53 -0.65 3.23 11.45
N TRP A 54 -1.38 3.22 10.33
CA TRP A 54 -2.44 2.25 10.07
C TRP A 54 -2.45 1.86 8.59
N SER A 55 -2.44 0.56 8.32
CA SER A 55 -2.62 -0.01 6.98
C SER A 55 -3.87 -0.88 7.00
N ARG A 56 -4.71 -0.76 5.97
CA ARG A 56 -5.91 -1.58 5.79
C ARG A 56 -5.88 -2.24 4.42
N ALA A 57 -5.89 -3.56 4.40
CA ALA A 57 -6.16 -4.32 3.18
C ALA A 57 -7.66 -4.22 2.87
N VAL A 58 -8.00 -3.76 1.67
CA VAL A 58 -9.37 -3.73 1.16
C VAL A 58 -9.45 -4.75 0.04
N PHE A 59 -10.38 -5.70 0.16
CA PHE A 59 -10.62 -6.74 -0.83
C PHE A 59 -12.00 -6.54 -1.46
N GLU A 60 -12.06 -6.54 -2.79
CA GLU A 60 -13.33 -6.65 -3.51
C GLU A 60 -13.55 -8.11 -3.88
N VAL A 61 -14.57 -8.74 -3.29
CA VAL A 61 -14.90 -10.15 -3.51
C VAL A 61 -16.16 -10.24 -4.37
N GLY A 62 -16.00 -10.68 -5.62
CA GLY A 62 -17.13 -10.96 -6.50
C GLY A 62 -17.77 -12.30 -6.16
N ILE A 63 -19.07 -12.31 -5.87
CA ILE A 63 -19.85 -13.53 -5.64
C ILE A 63 -20.79 -13.81 -6.82
N ALA A 64 -21.02 -15.09 -7.11
CA ALA A 64 -21.99 -15.47 -8.13
C ALA A 64 -23.41 -15.17 -7.63
N TYR A 65 -24.30 -14.71 -8.51
CA TYR A 65 -25.70 -14.38 -8.15
C TYR A 65 -26.51 -15.53 -7.54
N LYS A 66 -26.05 -16.78 -7.71
CA LYS A 66 -26.69 -17.99 -7.18
C LYS A 66 -26.24 -18.36 -5.75
N GLU A 67 -25.26 -17.66 -5.22
CA GLU A 67 -24.76 -17.89 -3.86
C GLU A 67 -25.60 -17.11 -2.84
N GLU A 68 -25.79 -17.71 -1.67
CA GLU A 68 -26.41 -17.05 -0.52
C GLU A 68 -25.40 -16.10 0.13
N VAL A 69 -25.72 -14.79 0.10
CA VAL A 69 -24.82 -13.73 0.57
C VAL A 69 -24.40 -13.92 2.02
N ASP A 70 -25.35 -14.28 2.90
CA ASP A 70 -25.11 -14.45 4.34
C ASP A 70 -24.08 -15.56 4.60
N ARG A 71 -24.18 -16.67 3.86
CA ARG A 71 -23.23 -17.78 3.97
C ARG A 71 -21.82 -17.37 3.54
N VAL A 72 -21.70 -16.55 2.50
CA VAL A 72 -20.38 -16.07 2.05
C VAL A 72 -19.77 -15.13 3.09
N ILE A 73 -20.58 -14.26 3.70
CA ILE A 73 -20.14 -13.37 4.77
C ILE A 73 -19.61 -14.17 5.96
N ASP A 74 -20.32 -15.23 6.37
CA ASP A 74 -19.88 -16.10 7.48
C ASP A 74 -18.52 -16.74 7.18
N VAL A 75 -18.33 -17.29 5.98
CA VAL A 75 -17.06 -17.88 5.55
C VAL A 75 -15.92 -16.86 5.54
N LEU A 76 -16.18 -15.63 5.05
CA LEU A 76 -15.19 -14.55 5.06
C LEU A 76 -14.84 -14.12 6.49
N HIS A 77 -15.82 -14.10 7.40
CA HIS A 77 -15.60 -13.82 8.81
C HIS A 77 -14.74 -14.89 9.49
N ASP A 78 -15.01 -16.17 9.21
CA ASP A 78 -14.23 -17.27 9.74
C ASP A 78 -12.79 -17.26 9.21
N LEU A 79 -12.59 -17.07 7.90
CA LEU A 79 -11.27 -16.90 7.30
C LEU A 79 -10.52 -15.71 7.90
N GLY A 80 -11.19 -14.58 8.10
CA GLY A 80 -10.61 -13.40 8.73
C GLY A 80 -10.21 -13.62 10.19
N ARG A 81 -10.85 -14.56 10.88
CA ARG A 81 -10.46 -14.97 12.25
C ARG A 81 -9.20 -15.84 12.24
N ASP A 82 -9.07 -16.71 11.25
CA ASP A 82 -7.90 -17.60 11.10
C ASP A 82 -6.62 -16.85 10.68
N LEU A 83 -6.75 -15.72 9.98
CA LEU A 83 -5.63 -14.86 9.57
C LEU A 83 -5.07 -13.96 10.69
N ARG A 84 -5.67 -14.00 11.90
CA ARG A 84 -5.30 -13.13 13.02
C ARG A 84 -4.10 -13.64 13.80
#